data_AF-A0A9P1EKU0-F1
#
_entry.id   AF-A0A9P1EKU0-F1
#
_cell.length_a   1.000
_cell.length_b   1.000
_cell.length_c   1.000
_cell.angle_alpha   90.00
_cell.angle_beta   90.00
_cell.angle_gamma   90.00
#
_symmetry.space_group_name_H-M   'P 1'
#
loop_
_entity.id
_entity.type
_entity.pdbx_description
1 polymer ?
#
loop_
_entity_poly.entity_id
_entity_poly.type
_entity_poly.pdbx_seq_one_letter_code
_entity_poly.pdbx_strand_id
1 'polypeptide(L)'
;MVARVTALSCQWLMGPCKVNSVDLPDGSSWMSGVLVEKCKYLEESKCVGICVNTCKLPTQAFFKDSMGVPLVMEPKFSDYSCQFKFGILPPEPEDDEALKQTCLEICPNASLRRKEPARQKANTDADAFKCPKA
;
A
#
# COMPACT_ATOMS: atom_id res chain seq x y z
N MET A 1 12.62 -23.04 4.99
CA MET A 1 12.79 -22.37 6.31
C MET A 1 12.51 -20.87 6.27
N VAL A 2 12.76 -20.17 5.16
CA VAL A 2 12.63 -18.69 5.06
C VAL A 2 11.21 -18.18 5.33
N ALA A 3 10.19 -18.79 4.71
CA ALA A 3 8.79 -18.34 4.86
C ALA A 3 8.24 -18.39 6.30
N ARG A 4 8.71 -19.32 7.15
CA ARG A 4 8.26 -19.43 8.55
C ARG A 4 8.85 -18.36 9.45
N VAL A 5 10.11 -17.98 9.23
CA VAL A 5 10.76 -16.89 9.96
C VAL A 5 10.14 -15.55 9.55
N THR A 6 9.95 -15.34 8.24
CA THR A 6 9.24 -14.17 7.72
C THR A 6 7.82 -14.09 8.29
N ALA A 7 7.08 -15.20 8.37
CA ALA A 7 5.73 -15.21 8.95
C ALA A 7 5.68 -14.73 10.40
N LEU A 8 6.64 -15.09 11.26
CA LEU A 8 6.68 -14.63 12.66
C LEU A 8 6.99 -13.13 12.78
N SER A 9 7.96 -12.63 12.01
CA SER A 9 8.26 -11.19 11.95
C SER A 9 7.11 -10.37 11.35
N CYS A 10 6.46 -10.92 10.30
CA CYS A 10 5.28 -10.31 9.68
C CYS A 10 4.07 -10.36 10.61
N GLN A 11 3.95 -11.37 11.48
CA GLN A 11 2.86 -11.42 12.45
C GLN A 11 2.93 -10.29 13.48
N TRP A 12 4.14 -9.96 13.92
CA TRP A 12 4.36 -8.84 14.83
C TRP A 12 4.17 -7.48 14.14
N LEU A 13 4.64 -7.33 12.91
CA LEU A 13 4.59 -6.06 12.17
C LEU A 13 3.22 -5.78 11.53
N MET A 14 2.62 -6.78 10.89
CA MET A 14 1.43 -6.64 10.05
C MET A 14 0.19 -7.31 10.65
N GLY A 15 0.31 -8.24 11.61
CA GLY A 15 -0.84 -8.92 12.22
C GLY A 15 -0.99 -10.39 11.75
N PRO A 16 -2.10 -11.07 12.10
CA PRO A 16 -2.30 -12.49 11.80
C PRO A 16 -2.11 -12.82 10.31
N CYS A 17 -1.17 -13.74 10.04
CA CYS A 17 -0.83 -14.18 8.69
C CYS A 17 -1.20 -15.66 8.50
N LYS A 18 -1.76 -16.02 7.35
CA LYS A 18 -2.05 -17.39 6.93
C LYS A 18 -1.34 -17.67 5.61
N VAL A 19 -0.75 -18.86 5.49
CA VAL A 19 -0.14 -19.31 4.23
C VAL A 19 -1.22 -19.95 3.36
N ASN A 20 -1.28 -19.57 2.09
CA ASN A 20 -2.25 -20.09 1.12
C ASN A 20 -1.58 -20.48 -0.20
N SER A 21 -2.31 -21.25 -1.02
CA SER A 21 -1.89 -21.54 -2.40
C SER A 21 -2.18 -20.34 -3.29
N VAL A 22 -1.29 -20.10 -4.25
CA VAL A 22 -1.45 -19.05 -5.27
C VAL A 22 -1.22 -19.68 -6.63
N ASP A 23 -2.08 -19.32 -7.58
CA ASP A 23 -1.95 -19.73 -8.98
C ASP A 23 -0.87 -18.88 -9.66
N LEU A 24 0.13 -19.56 -10.21
CA LEU A 24 1.23 -18.96 -10.94
C LEU A 24 0.85 -18.80 -12.43
N PRO A 25 1.52 -17.89 -13.16
CA PRO A 25 1.25 -17.65 -14.58
C PRO A 25 1.48 -18.88 -15.47
N ASP A 26 2.25 -19.87 -14.99
CA ASP A 26 2.54 -21.13 -15.67
C ASP A 26 1.42 -22.19 -15.51
N GLY A 27 0.34 -21.86 -14.81
CA GLY A 27 -0.79 -22.74 -14.53
C GLY A 27 -0.56 -23.71 -13.37
N SER A 28 0.59 -23.65 -12.70
CA SER A 28 0.84 -24.39 -11.47
C SER A 28 0.30 -23.63 -10.25
N SER A 29 -0.02 -24.35 -9.17
CA SER A 29 -0.38 -23.73 -7.89
C SER A 29 0.49 -24.30 -6.78
N TRP A 30 1.11 -23.41 -6.01
CA TRP A 30 1.97 -23.76 -4.89
C TRP A 30 1.66 -22.90 -3.66
N MET A 31 2.05 -23.40 -2.49
CA MET A 31 1.94 -22.68 -1.21
C MET A 31 2.94 -21.52 -1.09
N SER A 32 2.85 -20.56 -2.00
CA SER A 32 3.66 -19.35 -2.09
C SER A 32 2.86 -18.08 -1.76
N GLY A 33 1.63 -18.22 -1.25
CA GLY A 33 0.82 -17.10 -0.78
C GLY A 33 0.95 -16.86 0.70
N VAL A 34 0.96 -15.58 1.10
CA VAL A 34 0.75 -15.17 2.50
C VAL A 34 -0.37 -14.15 2.56
N LEU A 35 -1.48 -14.53 3.18
CA LEU A 35 -2.59 -13.64 3.47
C LEU A 35 -2.42 -13.04 4.86
N VAL A 36 -2.26 -11.72 4.92
CA VAL A 36 -2.44 -10.95 6.16
C VAL A 36 -3.93 -10.68 6.32
N GLU A 37 -4.56 -11.25 7.33
CA GLU A 37 -6.02 -11.16 7.50
C GLU A 37 -6.47 -9.74 7.84
N LYS A 38 -5.65 -9.04 8.62
CA LYS A 38 -5.87 -7.63 8.95
C LYS A 38 -4.53 -6.94 9.15
N CYS A 39 -4.14 -6.12 8.18
CA CYS A 39 -2.88 -5.42 8.15
C CYS A 39 -2.91 -4.24 9.13
N LYS A 40 -2.20 -4.37 10.25
CA LYS A 40 -2.07 -3.33 11.29
C LYS A 40 -1.60 -1.99 10.71
N TYR A 41 -0.66 -2.01 9.78
CA TYR A 41 -0.13 -0.81 9.14
C TYR A 41 -1.22 -0.04 8.36
N LEU A 42 -2.03 -0.76 7.59
CA LEU A 42 -3.13 -0.14 6.83
C LEU A 42 -4.29 0.27 7.76
N GLU A 43 -4.59 -0.54 8.77
CA GLU A 43 -5.63 -0.26 9.78
C GLU A 43 -5.32 1.00 10.60
N GLU A 44 -4.06 1.21 10.98
CA GLU A 44 -3.65 2.38 11.76
C GLU A 44 -3.54 3.64 10.88
N SER A 45 -2.96 3.51 9.67
CA SER A 45 -2.77 4.66 8.77
C SER A 45 -4.04 5.12 8.06
N LYS A 46 -4.98 4.18 7.81
CA LYS A 46 -6.26 4.42 7.11
C LYS A 46 -6.09 5.19 5.80
N CYS A 47 -4.97 4.98 5.11
CA CYS A 47 -4.57 5.78 3.96
C CYS A 47 -3.99 4.90 2.86
N VAL A 48 -4.67 4.86 1.71
CA VAL A 48 -4.22 4.16 0.50
C VAL A 48 -2.82 4.58 0.10
N GLY A 49 -2.57 5.90 0.02
CA GLY A 49 -1.27 6.43 -0.39
C GLY A 49 -0.11 6.02 0.51
N ILE A 50 -0.34 5.92 1.84
CA ILE A 50 0.69 5.44 2.78
C ILE A 50 0.93 3.94 2.57
N CYS A 51 -0.13 3.14 2.46
CA CYS A 51 -0.02 1.70 2.22
C CYS A 51 0.74 1.40 0.93
N VAL A 52 0.39 2.07 -0.16
CA VAL A 52 0.99 1.87 -1.48
C VAL A 52 2.45 2.30 -1.49
N ASN A 53 2.74 3.54 -1.09
CA ASN A 53 4.06 4.14 -1.31
C ASN A 53 5.09 3.75 -0.25
N THR A 54 4.65 3.36 0.95
CA THR A 54 5.58 2.98 2.03
C THR A 54 5.71 1.47 2.16
N CYS A 55 4.63 0.71 1.94
CA CYS A 55 4.65 -0.74 2.12
C CYS A 55 4.72 -1.47 0.78
N LYS A 56 3.72 -1.34 -0.09
CA LYS A 56 3.59 -2.15 -1.31
C LYS A 56 4.77 -1.98 -2.26
N LEU A 57 5.00 -0.78 -2.79
CA LEU A 57 6.01 -0.56 -3.84
C LEU A 57 7.43 -0.84 -3.33
N PRO A 58 7.85 -0.34 -2.14
CA PRO A 58 9.20 -0.62 -1.65
C PRO A 58 9.44 -2.10 -1.35
N THR A 59 8.44 -2.80 -0.81
CA THR A 59 8.58 -4.24 -0.52
C THR A 59 8.69 -5.05 -1.80
N GLN A 60 7.86 -4.78 -2.81
CA GLN A 60 7.96 -5.46 -4.10
C GLN A 60 9.31 -5.21 -4.77
N ALA A 61 9.80 -3.97 -4.75
CA ALA A 61 11.12 -3.61 -5.27
C ALA A 61 12.24 -4.35 -4.51
N PHE A 62 12.20 -4.37 -3.17
CA PHE A 62 13.19 -5.08 -2.36
C PHE A 62 13.23 -6.58 -2.68
N PHE A 63 12.07 -7.24 -2.75
CA PHE A 63 12.03 -8.67 -3.06
C PHE A 63 12.53 -8.98 -4.47
N LYS A 64 12.18 -8.14 -5.45
CA LYS A 64 12.66 -8.28 -6.82
C LYS A 64 14.17 -8.03 -6.93
N ASP A 65 14.64 -6.88 -6.45
CA ASP A 65 15.99 -6.38 -6.75
C ASP A 65 17.05 -6.92 -5.78
N SER A 66 16.70 -7.12 -4.50
CA SER A 66 17.64 -7.58 -3.48
C SER A 66 17.57 -9.09 -3.23
N MET A 67 16.36 -9.65 -3.25
CA MET A 67 16.15 -11.08 -2.96
C MET A 67 16.04 -11.95 -4.22
N GLY A 68 15.88 -11.33 -5.40
CA GLY A 68 15.70 -12.05 -6.66
C GLY A 68 14.39 -12.84 -6.76
N VAL A 69 13.40 -12.54 -5.93
CA VAL A 69 12.12 -13.25 -5.87
C VAL A 69 11.00 -12.29 -6.27
N PRO A 70 10.27 -12.53 -7.37
CA PRO A 70 9.10 -11.75 -7.73
C PRO A 70 8.03 -11.82 -6.63
N LEU A 71 7.43 -10.69 -6.30
CA LEU A 71 6.36 -10.60 -5.31
C LEU A 71 5.29 -9.62 -5.82
N VAL A 72 4.04 -10.05 -5.81
CA VAL A 72 2.88 -9.15 -5.93
C VAL A 72 2.20 -9.00 -4.58
N MET A 73 1.79 -7.78 -4.27
CA MET A 73 1.06 -7.43 -3.05
C MET A 73 -0.28 -6.80 -3.44
N GLU A 74 -1.36 -7.40 -2.96
CA GLU A 74 -2.73 -6.99 -3.22
C GLU A 74 -3.41 -6.60 -1.91
N PRO A 75 -3.34 -5.33 -1.51
CA PRO A 75 -4.08 -4.83 -0.36
C PRO A 75 -5.57 -4.73 -0.69
N LYS A 76 -6.42 -5.16 0.23
CA LYS A 76 -7.86 -4.89 0.22
C LYS A 76 -8.17 -3.81 1.24
N PHE A 77 -8.59 -2.65 0.75
CA PHE A 77 -8.84 -1.49 1.60
C PHE A 77 -10.19 -1.53 2.33
N SER A 78 -11.09 -2.47 1.98
CA SER A 78 -12.40 -2.64 2.61
C SER A 78 -12.33 -3.39 3.95
N ASP A 79 -11.51 -4.45 4.02
CA ASP A 79 -11.34 -5.29 5.21
C ASP A 79 -9.95 -5.16 5.86
N TYR A 80 -9.09 -4.33 5.27
CA TYR A 80 -7.68 -4.13 5.64
C TYR A 80 -6.80 -5.37 5.48
N SER A 81 -7.24 -6.39 4.75
CA SER A 81 -6.40 -7.55 4.45
C SER A 81 -5.36 -7.22 3.38
N CYS A 82 -4.29 -8.01 3.30
CA CYS A 82 -3.27 -7.86 2.26
C CYS A 82 -2.73 -9.23 1.83
N GLN A 83 -2.86 -9.55 0.55
CA GLN A 83 -2.34 -10.80 -0.01
C GLN A 83 -0.95 -10.58 -0.61
N PHE A 84 -0.01 -11.42 -0.22
CA PHE A 84 1.33 -11.53 -0.81
C PHE A 84 1.34 -12.75 -1.71
N LYS A 85 1.80 -12.59 -2.94
CA LYS A 85 1.91 -13.65 -3.95
C LYS A 85 3.35 -13.74 -4.43
N PHE A 86 4.10 -14.70 -3.90
CA PHE A 86 5.49 -14.91 -4.30
C PHE A 86 5.57 -15.73 -5.60
N GLY A 87 6.50 -15.36 -6.48
CA GLY A 87 6.71 -15.97 -7.79
C GLY A 87 5.94 -15.30 -8.93
N ILE A 88 5.15 -14.26 -8.64
CA ILE A 88 4.43 -13.47 -9.65
C ILE A 88 5.13 -12.12 -9.83
N LEU A 89 5.30 -11.69 -11.08
CA LEU A 89 5.86 -10.38 -11.39
C LEU A 89 4.86 -9.27 -11.04
N PRO A 90 5.28 -8.18 -10.36
CA PRO A 90 4.45 -6.98 -10.21
C PRO A 90 3.85 -6.55 -11.55
N PRO A 91 2.54 -6.23 -11.60
CA PRO A 91 1.96 -5.63 -12.78
C PRO A 91 2.57 -4.26 -13.06
N GLU A 92 2.41 -3.77 -14.28
CA GLU A 92 2.77 -2.38 -14.58
C GLU A 92 1.90 -1.42 -13.76
N PRO A 93 2.39 -0.21 -13.43
CA PRO A 93 1.65 0.75 -12.60
C PRO A 93 0.26 1.09 -13.16
N GLU A 94 0.10 1.02 -14.48
CA GLU A 94 -1.15 1.30 -15.19
C GLU A 94 -2.21 0.21 -14.98
N ASP A 95 -1.78 -1.02 -14.69
CA ASP A 95 -2.65 -2.18 -14.45
C ASP A 95 -2.86 -2.46 -12.96
N ASP A 96 -2.16 -1.73 -12.08
CA ASP A 96 -2.24 -1.95 -10.64
C ASP A 96 -3.47 -1.26 -10.02
N GLU A 97 -4.48 -2.07 -9.70
CA GLU A 97 -5.71 -1.61 -9.07
C GLU A 97 -5.49 -0.89 -7.73
N ALA A 98 -4.42 -1.21 -6.99
CA ALA A 98 -4.12 -0.51 -5.74
C ALA A 98 -3.65 0.93 -5.98
N LEU A 99 -3.07 1.24 -7.15
CA LEU A 99 -2.67 2.59 -7.55
C LEU A 99 -3.85 3.42 -8.03
N LYS A 100 -4.90 2.78 -8.56
CA LYS A 100 -6.13 3.44 -9.02
C LYS A 100 -7.10 3.76 -7.88
N GLN A 101 -6.91 3.16 -6.71
CA GLN A 101 -7.82 3.33 -5.58
C GLN A 101 -7.84 4.77 -5.04
N THR A 102 -9.04 5.31 -4.89
CA THR A 102 -9.26 6.61 -4.26
C THR A 102 -8.95 6.57 -2.76
N CYS A 103 -8.66 7.72 -2.16
CA CYS A 103 -8.46 7.78 -0.70
C CYS A 103 -9.69 7.26 0.05
N LEU A 104 -9.46 6.48 1.12
CA LEU A 104 -10.50 6.09 2.06
C LEU A 104 -11.21 7.32 2.65
N GLU A 105 -12.51 7.21 2.95
CA GLU A 105 -13.30 8.33 3.52
C GLU A 105 -12.73 8.81 4.85
N ILE A 106 -12.20 7.88 5.63
CA ILE A 106 -11.56 8.10 6.94
C ILE A 106 -10.07 8.47 6.83
N CYS A 107 -9.55 8.67 5.62
CA CYS A 107 -8.15 9.00 5.43
C CYS A 107 -7.80 10.36 6.05
N PRO A 108 -6.84 10.41 7.00
CA PRO A 108 -6.50 11.65 7.69
C PRO A 108 -5.97 12.71 6.71
N ASN A 109 -5.08 12.32 5.79
CA ASN A 109 -4.51 13.22 4.79
C ASN A 109 -5.56 13.77 3.81
N ALA A 110 -6.51 12.95 3.38
CA ALA A 110 -7.59 13.41 2.51
C ALA A 110 -8.60 14.30 3.25
N SER A 111 -8.84 14.04 4.54
CA SER A 111 -9.71 14.88 5.37
C SER A 111 -9.14 16.30 5.54
N LEU A 112 -7.81 16.44 5.66
CA LEU A 112 -7.14 17.74 5.75
C LEU A 112 -7.30 18.52 4.44
N ARG A 113 -7.02 17.89 3.29
CA ARG A 113 -7.21 18.52 1.97
C ARG A 113 -8.66 18.89 1.69
N ARG A 114 -9.63 18.09 2.13
CA ARG A 114 -11.07 18.40 2.00
C ARG A 114 -11.53 19.58 2.87
N LYS A 115 -10.78 19.93 3.92
CA LYS A 115 -11.06 21.11 4.78
C LYS A 115 -10.41 22.40 4.24
N GLU A 116 -9.39 22.29 3.38
CA GLU A 116 -8.73 23.43 2.74
C GLU A 116 -9.51 24.23 1.68
N PRO A 117 -10.57 23.75 0.98
CA PRO A 117 -11.28 24.60 0.02
C PRO A 117 -12.01 25.77 0.70
N ALA A 118 -12.20 25.75 2.03
CA ALA A 118 -12.72 26.88 2.81
C ALA A 118 -11.65 27.93 3.17
N ARG A 119 -10.35 27.57 3.17
CA ARG A 119 -9.26 28.49 3.56
C ARG A 119 -8.71 29.29 2.38
N GLN A 120 -8.70 28.73 1.17
CA GLN A 120 -8.25 29.47 -0.02
C GLN A 120 -9.17 30.65 -0.40
N LYS A 121 -10.47 30.56 -0.12
CA LYS A 121 -11.41 31.66 -0.39
C LYS A 121 -11.25 32.84 0.59
N ALA A 122 -10.73 32.62 1.79
CA ALA A 122 -10.46 33.67 2.77
C ALA A 122 -9.10 34.37 2.56
N ASN A 123 -8.12 33.67 1.99
CA ASN A 123 -6.78 34.23 1.74
C ASN A 123 -6.66 35.02 0.42
N THR A 124 -7.65 34.95 -0.48
CA THR A 124 -7.59 35.69 -1.75
C THR A 124 -7.91 37.19 -1.57
N ASP A 125 -8.54 37.57 -0.45
CA ASP A 125 -8.88 38.98 -0.14
C ASP A 125 -7.83 39.70 0.74
N ALA A 126 -6.77 39.01 1.20
CA ALA A 126 -5.82 39.57 2.18
C ALA A 126 -4.35 39.70 1.71
N ASP A 127 -3.92 39.09 0.60
CA ASP A 127 -2.51 39.10 0.17
C ASP A 127 -2.28 39.86 -1.15
N ALA A 128 -2.82 41.07 -1.23
CA ALA A 128 -2.34 42.11 -2.13
C ALA A 128 -1.11 42.84 -1.53
N PHE A 129 -0.05 42.11 -1.19
CA PHE A 129 1.24 42.74 -0.88
C PHE A 129 2.33 42.19 -1.82
N LYS A 130 2.59 42.99 -2.86
CA LYS A 130 3.58 42.73 -3.91
C LYS A 130 4.96 42.47 -3.30
N CYS A 131 5.59 41.38 -3.77
CA CYS A 131 7.01 41.11 -3.55
C CYS A 131 7.87 42.12 -4.36
N PRO A 132 8.85 42.82 -3.76
CA PRO A 132 9.77 43.69 -4.51
C PRO A 132 10.77 42.85 -5.31
N LYS A 133 11.02 43.27 -6.55
CA LYS A 133 12.00 42.65 -7.44
C LYS A 133 13.43 43.02 -6.99
N ALA A 134 14.29 42.02 -6.86
CA ALA A 134 15.74 42.17 -6.89
C ALA A 134 16.23 42.11 -8.35
#